data_AF-M3HCT9-F1
#
_entry.id   AF-M3HCT9-F1
#
_cell.length_a   1.000
_cell.length_b   1.000
_cell.length_c   1.000
_cell.angle_alpha   90.00
_cell.angle_beta   90.00
_cell.angle_gamma   90.00
#
_symmetry.space_group_name_H-M   'P 1'
#
loop_
_entity.id
_entity.type
_entity.pdbx_description
1 polymer ?
#
loop_
_entity_poly.entity_id
_entity_poly.type
_entity_poly.pdbx_seq_one_letter_code
_entity_poly.pdbx_strand_id
1 'polypeptide(L)'
;MSHGKSLTYYWEKEYQNDDTFLYLIEDDITGGKILKERIDTIKSNPQANTIQISGLRQDTFNYFVENYASQFEAIYFWKCPLVEDLSALSKLENIQYILFYWNQRAVRLWDMSKNSSLKGIAIDDFSRMHNLTDFVSSKTIEEIHFGNLVWTKFTVESLSPLVHCKKLKFLDFNLKKLKDNDISYLEKITELKSLHFDPNLFTTEQIAWLRAARPDIKSSSLEPFRKLKNPIVQNKEYILDIIVNGKGKPSLNSDIDKVKLEKYISTFNALVEKYRGKKRSF
;
A
#
# COMPACT_ATOMS: atom_id res chain seq x y z
N MET A 1 7.99 21.98 7.80
CA MET A 1 8.60 20.76 7.24
C MET A 1 8.16 20.68 5.80
N SER A 2 9.09 20.75 4.85
CA SER A 2 8.80 20.40 3.45
C SER A 2 8.20 19.00 3.46
N HIS A 3 6.94 18.86 3.05
CA HIS A 3 6.37 17.54 2.83
C HIS A 3 7.07 17.03 1.57
N GLY A 4 8.12 16.23 1.73
CA GLY A 4 8.77 15.57 0.61
C GLY A 4 7.76 14.73 -0.17
N LYS A 5 7.96 14.60 -1.49
CA LYS A 5 7.18 13.71 -2.36
C LYS A 5 7.16 12.30 -1.75
N SER A 6 5.99 11.67 -1.72
CA SER A 6 5.69 10.34 -1.13
C SER A 6 4.50 9.72 -1.85
N LEU A 7 4.18 8.45 -1.58
CA LEU A 7 2.95 7.83 -2.12
C LEU A 7 1.70 8.62 -1.73
N THR A 8 1.61 9.07 -0.48
CA THR A 8 0.49 9.90 0.00
C THR A 8 0.39 11.23 -0.75
N TYR A 9 1.52 11.89 -1.04
CA TYR A 9 1.53 13.13 -1.83
C TYR A 9 0.88 12.93 -3.20
N TYR A 10 1.22 11.85 -3.91
CA TYR A 10 0.65 11.59 -5.24
C TYR A 10 -0.79 11.08 -5.21
N TRP A 11 -1.21 10.45 -4.10
CA TRP A 11 -2.60 10.03 -3.90
C TRP A 11 -3.53 11.21 -3.62
N GLU A 12 -3.10 12.13 -2.74
CA GLU A 12 -3.94 13.25 -2.28
C GLU A 12 -4.00 14.43 -3.27
N LYS A 13 -3.05 14.51 -4.22
CA LYS A 13 -2.95 15.63 -5.17
C LYS A 13 -3.92 15.60 -6.36
N GLU A 14 -4.90 14.70 -6.38
CA GLU A 14 -5.95 14.59 -7.42
C GLU A 14 -6.75 15.90 -7.67
N TYR A 15 -6.52 16.97 -6.89
CA TYR A 15 -7.34 18.20 -6.91
C TYR A 15 -6.57 19.54 -6.95
N GLN A 16 -5.30 19.60 -7.35
CA GLN A 16 -4.59 20.88 -7.52
C GLN A 16 -4.39 21.23 -9.00
N ASN A 17 -4.86 22.41 -9.42
CA ASN A 17 -4.54 23.03 -10.71
C ASN A 17 -3.04 23.37 -10.73
N ASP A 18 -2.23 22.40 -11.14
CA ASP A 18 -0.79 22.47 -11.23
C ASP A 18 -0.41 21.93 -12.61
N ASP A 19 0.17 22.78 -13.46
CA ASP A 19 0.54 22.43 -14.84
C ASP A 19 1.58 21.30 -14.91
N THR A 20 2.16 20.89 -13.77
CA THR A 20 3.04 19.72 -13.66
C THR A 20 2.30 18.38 -13.62
N PHE A 21 0.97 18.39 -13.48
CA PHE A 21 0.11 17.20 -13.46
C PHE A 21 -0.73 17.11 -14.74
N LEU A 22 -0.62 15.97 -15.43
CA LEU A 22 -1.41 15.67 -16.62
C LEU A 22 -2.46 14.59 -16.34
N TYR A 23 -3.68 14.79 -16.82
CA TYR A 23 -4.78 13.83 -16.68
C TYR A 23 -5.26 13.35 -18.05
N LEU A 24 -5.05 12.07 -18.34
CA LEU A 24 -5.60 11.38 -19.51
C LEU A 24 -6.56 10.29 -19.05
N ILE A 25 -7.71 10.73 -18.54
CA ILE A 25 -8.76 9.86 -17.99
C ILE A 25 -9.93 9.79 -18.97
N GLU A 26 -10.31 8.57 -19.32
CA GLU A 26 -11.48 8.30 -20.14
C GLU A 26 -12.76 8.37 -19.30
N ASP A 27 -13.83 8.89 -19.90
CA ASP A 27 -15.15 9.02 -19.27
C ASP A 27 -15.91 7.68 -19.29
N ASP A 28 -15.38 6.70 -18.56
CA ASP A 28 -15.96 5.37 -18.43
C ASP A 28 -15.68 4.77 -17.04
N ILE A 29 -16.71 4.23 -16.41
CA ILE A 29 -16.64 3.68 -15.05
C ILE A 29 -15.62 2.55 -14.91
N THR A 30 -15.34 1.83 -16.01
CA THR A 30 -14.37 0.74 -16.11
C THR A 30 -12.96 1.19 -16.51
N GLY A 31 -12.76 2.49 -16.72
CA GLY A 31 -11.50 3.10 -17.15
C GLY A 31 -11.39 3.35 -18.65
N GLY A 32 -12.32 2.82 -19.46
CA GLY A 32 -12.44 3.13 -20.88
C GLY A 32 -11.37 2.50 -21.79
N LYS A 33 -11.18 3.09 -22.97
CA LYS A 33 -10.14 2.70 -23.93
C LYS A 33 -9.50 3.96 -24.52
N ILE A 34 -8.30 4.29 -24.05
CA ILE A 34 -7.53 5.38 -24.60
C ILE A 34 -6.92 4.99 -25.96
N LEU A 35 -6.89 5.94 -26.89
CA LEU A 35 -6.25 5.78 -28.20
C LEU A 35 -4.84 6.37 -28.22
N LYS A 36 -3.99 5.94 -29.17
CA LYS A 36 -2.61 6.42 -29.28
C LYS A 36 -2.56 7.93 -29.58
N GLU A 37 -3.49 8.42 -30.37
CA GLU A 37 -3.62 9.85 -30.70
C GLU A 37 -3.92 10.69 -29.45
N ARG A 38 -4.65 10.12 -28.48
CA ARG A 38 -4.90 10.76 -27.18
C ARG A 38 -3.64 10.72 -26.31
N ILE A 39 -2.86 9.64 -26.35
CA ILE A 39 -1.56 9.58 -25.67
C ILE A 39 -0.59 10.61 -26.26
N ASP A 40 -0.62 10.82 -27.58
CA ASP A 40 0.27 11.77 -28.27
C ASP A 40 0.08 13.23 -27.81
N THR A 41 -1.05 13.58 -27.18
CA THR A 41 -1.26 14.92 -26.62
C THR A 41 -0.33 15.24 -25.44
N ILE A 42 0.39 14.25 -24.90
CA ILE A 42 1.44 14.46 -23.90
C ILE A 42 2.51 15.43 -24.43
N LYS A 43 2.79 15.41 -25.74
CA LYS A 43 3.77 16.31 -26.40
C LYS A 43 3.47 17.79 -26.17
N SER A 44 2.20 18.14 -25.99
CA SER A 44 1.77 19.52 -25.74
C SER A 44 1.94 19.97 -24.29
N ASN A 45 2.42 19.08 -23.40
CA ASN A 45 2.59 19.32 -21.97
C ASN A 45 4.01 18.95 -21.50
N PRO A 46 5.08 19.53 -22.06
CA PRO A 46 6.46 19.16 -21.74
C PRO A 46 6.87 19.45 -20.28
N GLN A 47 6.16 20.35 -19.60
CA GLN A 47 6.35 20.69 -18.19
C GLN A 47 5.75 19.65 -17.23
N ALA A 48 4.86 18.78 -17.70
CA ALA A 48 4.22 17.77 -16.87
C ALA A 48 5.27 16.73 -16.42
N ASN A 49 5.33 16.48 -15.12
CA ASN A 49 6.24 15.49 -14.52
C ASN A 49 5.46 14.39 -13.78
N THR A 50 4.15 14.55 -13.62
CA THR A 50 3.25 13.53 -13.09
C THR A 50 2.09 13.33 -14.07
N ILE A 51 1.65 12.08 -14.23
CA ILE A 51 0.47 11.76 -15.05
C ILE A 51 -0.44 10.76 -14.36
N GLN A 52 -1.75 10.99 -14.46
CA GLN A 52 -2.77 9.98 -14.24
C GLN A 52 -3.38 9.58 -15.58
N ILE A 53 -3.38 8.28 -15.89
CA ILE A 53 -3.82 7.76 -17.19
C ILE A 53 -4.71 6.54 -17.01
N SER A 54 -5.81 6.46 -17.77
CA SER A 54 -6.73 5.33 -17.76
C SER A 54 -6.90 4.66 -19.11
N GLY A 55 -7.61 3.53 -19.13
CA GLY A 55 -8.06 2.90 -20.37
C GLY A 55 -6.97 2.24 -21.18
N LEU A 56 -5.77 2.07 -20.61
CA LEU A 56 -4.68 1.38 -21.27
C LEU A 56 -4.99 -0.11 -21.44
N ARG A 57 -4.70 -0.59 -22.63
CA ARG A 57 -4.60 -2.01 -23.00
C ARG A 57 -3.13 -2.33 -23.23
N GLN A 58 -2.77 -3.59 -23.41
CA GLN A 58 -1.36 -3.97 -23.51
C GLN A 58 -0.60 -3.20 -24.61
N ASP A 59 -1.22 -3.00 -25.77
CA ASP A 59 -0.62 -2.28 -26.90
C ASP A 59 -0.46 -0.77 -26.62
N THR A 60 -1.46 -0.13 -26.02
CA THR A 60 -1.38 1.30 -25.68
C THR A 60 -0.53 1.57 -24.45
N PHE A 61 -0.47 0.63 -23.50
CA PHE A 61 0.46 0.64 -22.37
C PHE A 61 1.91 0.61 -22.86
N ASN A 62 2.25 -0.35 -23.72
CA ASN A 62 3.59 -0.43 -24.31
C ASN A 62 3.93 0.84 -25.11
N TYR A 63 2.98 1.32 -25.92
CA TYR A 63 3.15 2.56 -26.69
C TYR A 63 3.42 3.77 -25.78
N PHE A 64 2.63 3.96 -24.72
CA PHE A 64 2.84 5.02 -23.74
C PHE A 64 4.22 4.92 -23.08
N VAL A 65 4.58 3.73 -22.62
CA VAL A 65 5.87 3.50 -21.93
C VAL A 65 7.06 3.80 -22.83
N GLU A 66 6.99 3.39 -24.09
CA GLU A 66 8.10 3.55 -25.05
C GLU A 66 8.29 4.98 -25.54
N ASN A 67 7.22 5.77 -25.61
CA ASN A 67 7.27 7.09 -26.26
C ASN A 67 7.21 8.26 -25.28
N TYR A 68 6.62 8.08 -24.09
CA TYR A 68 6.27 9.21 -23.22
C TYR A 68 6.55 8.99 -21.73
N ALA A 69 6.50 7.76 -21.22
CA ALA A 69 6.56 7.54 -19.78
C ALA A 69 7.86 8.04 -19.11
N SER A 70 8.98 8.10 -19.84
CA SER A 70 10.26 8.60 -19.33
C SER A 70 10.25 10.09 -18.95
N GLN A 71 9.25 10.86 -19.40
CA GLN A 71 9.04 12.25 -19.01
C GLN A 71 8.63 12.38 -17.52
N PHE A 72 7.97 11.36 -16.98
CA PHE A 72 7.31 11.46 -15.68
C PHE A 72 8.17 10.89 -14.55
N GLU A 73 8.22 11.61 -13.43
CA GLU A 73 8.75 11.12 -12.16
C GLU A 73 7.73 10.26 -11.41
N ALA A 74 6.44 10.45 -11.69
CA ALA A 74 5.36 9.69 -11.08
C ALA A 74 4.27 9.38 -12.11
N ILE A 75 3.82 8.12 -12.12
CA ILE A 75 2.74 7.66 -13.00
C ILE A 75 1.68 6.98 -12.15
N TYR A 76 0.44 7.44 -12.30
CA TYR A 76 -0.73 6.81 -11.75
C TYR A 76 -1.55 6.16 -12.86
N PHE A 77 -1.47 4.84 -12.94
CA PHE A 77 -2.34 4.04 -13.80
C PHE A 77 -3.69 3.84 -13.13
N TRP A 78 -4.67 4.64 -13.55
CA TRP A 78 -6.02 4.62 -13.02
C TRP A 78 -6.89 3.69 -13.85
N LYS A 79 -7.39 2.59 -13.28
CA LYS A 79 -8.34 1.70 -13.97
C LYS A 79 -7.83 1.21 -15.32
N CYS A 80 -6.75 0.45 -15.27
CA CYS A 80 -6.15 -0.21 -16.44
C CYS A 80 -6.31 -1.74 -16.33
N PRO A 81 -7.55 -2.28 -16.36
CA PRO A 81 -7.83 -3.66 -15.98
C PRO A 81 -7.26 -4.69 -16.95
N LEU A 82 -6.96 -4.30 -18.19
CA LEU A 82 -6.58 -5.20 -19.29
C LEU A 82 -5.08 -5.21 -19.60
N VAL A 83 -4.26 -4.50 -18.83
CA VAL A 83 -2.79 -4.59 -18.93
C VAL A 83 -2.33 -5.83 -18.17
N GLU A 84 -1.65 -6.74 -18.84
CA GLU A 84 -1.23 -8.04 -18.27
C GLU A 84 0.27 -8.08 -17.99
N ASP A 85 1.07 -7.58 -18.93
CA ASP A 85 2.51 -7.52 -18.82
C ASP A 85 2.97 -6.11 -18.47
N LEU A 86 3.58 -5.98 -17.29
CA LEU A 86 4.13 -4.73 -16.76
C LEU A 86 5.63 -4.57 -17.04
N SER A 87 6.26 -5.52 -17.75
CA SER A 87 7.72 -5.58 -17.98
C SER A 87 8.31 -4.32 -18.61
N ALA A 88 7.54 -3.60 -19.43
CA ALA A 88 7.96 -2.36 -20.06
C ALA A 88 8.40 -1.28 -19.03
N LEU A 89 7.87 -1.31 -17.81
CA LEU A 89 8.23 -0.37 -16.73
C LEU A 89 9.69 -0.51 -16.28
N SER A 90 10.34 -1.64 -16.55
CA SER A 90 11.77 -1.84 -16.30
C SER A 90 12.67 -0.87 -17.09
N LYS A 91 12.14 -0.25 -18.16
CA LYS A 91 12.86 0.73 -19.00
C LYS A 91 12.94 2.13 -18.36
N LEU A 92 12.18 2.38 -17.30
CA LEU A 92 12.02 3.73 -16.72
C LEU A 92 13.05 3.98 -15.60
N GLU A 93 14.26 4.39 -15.93
CA GLU A 93 15.35 4.54 -14.94
C GLU A 93 15.13 5.71 -13.94
N ASN A 94 14.40 6.74 -14.39
CA ASN A 94 14.15 7.98 -13.62
C ASN A 94 12.81 7.98 -12.87
N ILE A 95 11.96 6.96 -13.05
CA ILE A 95 10.67 6.89 -12.36
C ILE A 95 10.89 6.78 -10.86
N GLN A 96 10.17 7.59 -10.08
CA GLN A 96 10.25 7.60 -8.63
C GLN A 96 9.04 6.94 -7.98
N TYR A 97 7.85 7.10 -8.55
CA TYR A 97 6.61 6.59 -7.99
C TYR A 97 5.72 5.97 -9.05
N ILE A 98 5.20 4.77 -8.76
CA ILE A 98 4.18 4.13 -9.57
C ILE A 98 2.99 3.81 -8.68
N LEU A 99 1.84 4.33 -9.05
CA LEU A 99 0.55 3.98 -8.46
C LEU A 99 -0.25 3.23 -9.52
N PHE A 100 -0.86 2.12 -9.14
CA PHE A 100 -1.65 1.31 -10.05
C PHE A 100 -2.94 0.89 -9.35
N TYR A 101 -4.04 1.46 -9.79
CA TYR A 101 -5.36 1.15 -9.25
C TYR A 101 -6.14 0.30 -10.25
N TRP A 102 -6.64 -0.82 -9.74
CA TRP A 102 -7.55 -1.73 -10.39
C TRP A 102 -7.00 -2.37 -11.67
N ASN A 103 -6.32 -3.49 -11.46
CA ASN A 103 -5.82 -4.37 -12.51
C ASN A 103 -6.44 -5.76 -12.40
N GLN A 104 -6.82 -6.38 -13.52
CA GLN A 104 -7.48 -7.69 -13.51
C GLN A 104 -6.71 -8.79 -14.23
N ARG A 105 -5.50 -8.51 -14.72
CA ARG A 105 -4.75 -9.41 -15.61
C ARG A 105 -3.34 -9.70 -15.13
N ALA A 106 -2.62 -8.68 -14.66
CA ALA A 106 -1.25 -8.82 -14.16
C ALA A 106 -1.20 -9.79 -12.98
N VAL A 107 -0.37 -10.83 -13.14
CA VAL A 107 -0.11 -11.86 -12.11
C VAL A 107 1.16 -11.57 -11.31
N ARG A 108 1.98 -10.65 -11.80
CA ARG A 108 3.29 -10.28 -11.28
C ARG A 108 3.61 -8.82 -11.60
N LEU A 109 4.59 -8.25 -10.92
CA LEU A 109 5.19 -6.97 -11.28
C LEU A 109 6.30 -7.20 -12.32
N TRP A 110 7.22 -6.25 -12.45
CA TRP A 110 8.37 -6.31 -13.35
C TRP A 110 9.68 -6.46 -12.57
N ASP A 111 10.77 -6.74 -13.28
CA ASP A 111 12.12 -6.67 -12.73
C ASP A 111 12.52 -5.20 -12.53
N MET A 112 12.62 -4.81 -11.26
CA MET A 112 12.91 -3.43 -10.84
C MET A 112 14.41 -3.13 -10.73
N SER A 113 15.28 -4.07 -11.11
CA SER A 113 16.74 -3.92 -10.96
C SER A 113 17.32 -2.72 -11.71
N LYS A 114 16.66 -2.27 -12.78
CA LYS A 114 17.04 -1.10 -13.59
C LYS A 114 16.37 0.20 -13.16
N ASN A 115 15.34 0.16 -12.30
CA ASN A 115 14.66 1.37 -11.85
C ASN A 115 15.43 2.01 -10.68
N SER A 116 16.59 2.61 -10.96
CA SER A 116 17.51 3.17 -9.95
C SER A 116 16.95 4.34 -9.14
N SER A 117 15.84 4.93 -9.59
CA SER A 117 15.19 6.06 -8.92
C SER A 117 13.89 5.69 -8.20
N LEU A 118 13.41 4.45 -8.33
CA LEU A 118 12.09 4.03 -7.87
C LEU A 118 12.04 3.94 -6.35
N LYS A 119 11.27 4.85 -5.73
CA LYS A 119 11.12 5.00 -4.27
C LYS A 119 9.82 4.38 -3.76
N GLY A 120 8.72 4.53 -4.50
CA GLY A 120 7.41 4.12 -4.03
C GLY A 120 6.60 3.33 -5.06
N ILE A 121 5.92 2.28 -4.59
CA ILE A 121 4.91 1.55 -5.37
C ILE A 121 3.62 1.45 -4.57
N ALA A 122 2.49 1.82 -5.17
CA ALA A 122 1.14 1.50 -4.70
C ALA A 122 0.43 0.59 -5.71
N ILE A 123 -0.11 -0.54 -5.25
CA ILE A 123 -0.89 -1.47 -6.07
C ILE A 123 -2.21 -1.85 -5.37
N ASP A 124 -3.32 -1.38 -5.93
CA ASP A 124 -4.63 -1.54 -5.32
C ASP A 124 -5.60 -2.26 -6.23
N ASP A 125 -6.41 -3.13 -5.64
CA ASP A 125 -7.44 -3.93 -6.33
C ASP A 125 -6.89 -4.75 -7.52
N PHE A 126 -5.71 -5.34 -7.34
CA PHE A 126 -5.17 -6.35 -8.26
C PHE A 126 -5.84 -7.70 -8.02
N SER A 127 -6.55 -8.25 -9.01
CA SER A 127 -7.34 -9.46 -8.80
C SER A 127 -6.56 -10.78 -8.93
N ARG A 128 -5.38 -10.76 -9.57
CA ARG A 128 -4.59 -11.98 -9.89
C ARG A 128 -3.17 -12.00 -9.32
N MET A 129 -2.66 -10.86 -8.83
CA MET A 129 -1.35 -10.82 -8.19
C MET A 129 -1.48 -11.36 -6.76
N HIS A 130 -0.75 -12.42 -6.42
CA HIS A 130 -0.79 -12.99 -5.06
C HIS A 130 0.61 -13.14 -4.45
N ASN A 131 1.66 -12.91 -5.23
CA ASN A 131 3.05 -13.04 -4.81
C ASN A 131 3.77 -11.70 -4.93
N LEU A 132 4.65 -11.41 -3.97
CA LEU A 132 5.46 -10.19 -3.87
C LEU A 132 6.92 -10.43 -4.29
N THR A 133 7.26 -11.57 -4.91
CA THR A 133 8.64 -11.95 -5.27
C THR A 133 9.38 -10.93 -6.13
N ASP A 134 8.66 -10.17 -6.97
CA ASP A 134 9.31 -9.18 -7.85
C ASP A 134 9.96 -8.04 -7.06
N PHE A 135 9.49 -7.74 -5.84
CA PHE A 135 10.12 -6.74 -4.97
C PHE A 135 11.57 -7.09 -4.58
N VAL A 136 11.97 -8.36 -4.68
CA VAL A 136 13.35 -8.81 -4.41
C VAL A 136 14.36 -8.15 -5.36
N SER A 137 13.93 -7.80 -6.57
CA SER A 137 14.79 -7.16 -7.57
C SER A 137 15.10 -5.69 -7.25
N SER A 138 14.30 -5.04 -6.40
CA SER A 138 14.47 -3.63 -6.06
C SER A 138 15.57 -3.40 -5.02
N LYS A 139 16.38 -2.37 -5.25
CA LYS A 139 17.42 -1.90 -4.30
C LYS A 139 17.10 -0.52 -3.71
N THR A 140 15.98 0.08 -4.09
CA THR A 140 15.73 1.52 -3.92
C THR A 140 14.41 1.83 -3.24
N ILE A 141 13.45 0.91 -3.25
CA ILE A 141 12.12 1.13 -2.68
C ILE A 141 12.19 1.46 -1.19
N GLU A 142 11.53 2.55 -0.84
CA GLU A 142 11.37 3.07 0.51
C GLU A 142 9.92 3.01 1.00
N GLU A 143 8.95 2.98 0.07
CA GLU A 143 7.52 3.04 0.35
C GLU A 143 6.77 1.97 -0.44
N ILE A 144 5.96 1.16 0.24
CA ILE A 144 5.09 0.17 -0.39
C ILE A 144 3.69 0.34 0.17
N HIS A 145 2.73 0.46 -0.75
CA HIS A 145 1.30 0.29 -0.48
C HIS A 145 0.77 -0.88 -1.32
N PHE A 146 0.01 -1.78 -0.71
CA PHE A 146 -0.79 -2.73 -1.49
C PHE A 146 -2.06 -3.13 -0.78
N GLY A 147 -3.16 -3.20 -1.51
CA GLY A 147 -4.36 -3.64 -0.86
C GLY A 147 -5.62 -3.60 -1.67
N ASN A 148 -6.68 -3.55 -0.88
CA ASN A 148 -8.05 -3.48 -1.30
C ASN A 148 -8.58 -2.08 -1.01
N LEU A 149 -9.18 -1.47 -2.03
CA LEU A 149 -10.04 -0.29 -1.86
C LEU A 149 -11.51 -0.73 -2.03
N VAL A 150 -11.82 -1.41 -3.14
CA VAL A 150 -13.17 -1.89 -3.45
C VAL A 150 -13.25 -3.42 -3.39
N TRP A 151 -12.21 -4.12 -3.83
CA TRP A 151 -12.22 -5.58 -3.86
C TRP A 151 -12.03 -6.14 -2.46
N THR A 152 -12.79 -7.13 -2.01
CA THR A 152 -12.68 -7.62 -0.61
C THR A 152 -11.90 -8.93 -0.47
N LYS A 153 -11.26 -9.39 -1.55
CA LYS A 153 -10.68 -10.74 -1.64
C LYS A 153 -9.18 -10.78 -1.92
N PHE A 154 -8.47 -9.65 -1.95
CA PHE A 154 -7.03 -9.69 -2.20
C PHE A 154 -6.29 -10.48 -1.11
N THR A 155 -5.56 -11.50 -1.55
CA THR A 155 -4.76 -12.37 -0.70
C THR A 155 -3.32 -12.37 -1.20
N VAL A 156 -2.38 -12.40 -0.25
CA VAL A 156 -0.95 -12.53 -0.54
C VAL A 156 -0.44 -13.83 0.08
N GLU A 157 0.47 -14.52 -0.62
CA GLU A 157 1.09 -15.75 -0.15
C GLU A 157 1.91 -15.52 1.12
N SER A 158 2.85 -14.56 1.06
CA SER A 158 3.84 -14.30 2.10
C SER A 158 4.35 -12.86 2.01
N LEU A 159 4.75 -12.28 3.15
CA LEU A 159 5.49 -11.01 3.20
C LEU A 159 7.02 -11.20 3.10
N SER A 160 7.50 -12.45 3.07
CA SER A 160 8.94 -12.76 3.03
C SER A 160 9.74 -12.03 1.93
N PRO A 161 9.21 -11.79 0.71
CA PRO A 161 9.98 -11.05 -0.30
C PRO A 161 10.37 -9.63 0.12
N LEU A 162 9.54 -8.98 0.95
CA LEU A 162 9.76 -7.59 1.38
C LEU A 162 10.98 -7.44 2.30
N VAL A 163 11.46 -8.53 2.90
CA VAL A 163 12.69 -8.54 3.72
C VAL A 163 13.93 -8.18 2.88
N HIS A 164 13.86 -8.33 1.55
CA HIS A 164 14.93 -7.95 0.62
C HIS A 164 14.96 -6.45 0.31
N CYS A 165 13.87 -5.72 0.54
CA CYS A 165 13.81 -4.27 0.34
C CYS A 165 14.53 -3.54 1.48
N LYS A 166 15.87 -3.47 1.41
CA LYS A 166 16.72 -2.96 2.50
C LYS A 166 16.53 -1.48 2.84
N LYS A 167 15.83 -0.72 1.99
CA LYS A 167 15.52 0.70 2.22
C LYS A 167 14.06 0.95 2.60
N LEU A 168 13.25 -0.10 2.75
CA LEU A 168 11.82 0.01 3.02
C LEU A 168 11.59 0.64 4.39
N LYS A 169 11.02 1.85 4.39
CA LYS A 169 10.74 2.68 5.57
C LYS A 169 9.24 2.74 5.88
N PHE A 170 8.39 2.63 4.87
CA PHE A 170 6.95 2.77 5.01
C PHE A 170 6.25 1.60 4.33
N LEU A 171 5.48 0.84 5.11
CA LEU A 171 4.69 -0.27 4.61
C LEU A 171 3.24 -0.10 5.05
N ASP A 172 2.35 -0.01 4.08
CA ASP A 172 0.90 0.01 4.29
C ASP A 172 0.27 -1.10 3.46
N PHE A 173 -0.57 -1.92 4.08
CA PHE A 173 -1.30 -2.93 3.33
C PHE A 173 -2.65 -3.29 3.90
N ASN A 174 -3.59 -3.57 2.99
CA ASN A 174 -4.92 -4.05 3.34
C ASN A 174 -5.22 -5.35 2.59
N LEU A 175 -5.13 -6.47 3.30
CA LEU A 175 -5.36 -7.80 2.75
C LEU A 175 -6.57 -8.45 3.42
N LYS A 176 -7.31 -9.26 2.64
CA LYS A 176 -8.29 -10.17 3.23
C LYS A 176 -7.61 -11.29 4.02
N LYS A 177 -6.48 -11.77 3.52
CA LYS A 177 -5.72 -12.88 4.10
C LYS A 177 -4.26 -12.83 3.66
N LEU A 178 -3.35 -13.02 4.62
CA LEU A 178 -1.98 -13.46 4.38
C LEU A 178 -1.95 -14.99 4.55
N LYS A 179 -1.55 -15.75 3.53
CA LYS A 179 -1.77 -17.20 3.53
C LYS A 179 -0.92 -17.95 4.55
N ASP A 180 0.35 -17.61 4.68
CA ASP A 180 1.24 -18.18 5.70
C ASP A 180 0.98 -17.64 7.12
N ASN A 181 0.24 -16.54 7.24
CA ASN A 181 -0.09 -15.86 8.50
C ASN A 181 1.15 -15.53 9.35
N ASP A 182 2.31 -15.31 8.72
CA ASP A 182 3.57 -15.07 9.44
C ASP A 182 3.90 -13.57 9.50
N ILE A 183 3.77 -13.00 10.71
CA ILE A 183 4.09 -11.60 10.99
C ILE A 183 5.60 -11.38 11.16
N SER A 184 6.40 -12.44 11.36
CA SER A 184 7.81 -12.34 11.75
C SER A 184 8.70 -11.70 10.67
N TYR A 185 8.25 -11.68 9.41
CA TYR A 185 8.95 -10.98 8.35
C TYR A 185 9.06 -9.47 8.62
N LEU A 186 8.05 -8.87 9.26
CA LEU A 186 8.03 -7.42 9.55
C LEU A 186 9.13 -7.02 10.55
N GLU A 187 9.50 -7.93 11.45
CA GLU A 187 10.65 -7.72 12.35
C GLU A 187 11.96 -7.63 11.57
N LYS A 188 12.10 -8.42 10.49
CA LYS A 188 13.32 -8.53 9.67
C LYS A 188 13.52 -7.33 8.72
N ILE A 189 12.53 -6.45 8.56
CA ILE A 189 12.64 -5.22 7.76
C ILE A 189 13.23 -4.13 8.66
N THR A 190 14.56 -4.09 8.77
CA THR A 190 15.27 -3.30 9.78
C THR A 190 15.09 -1.79 9.64
N GLU A 191 14.90 -1.27 8.42
CA GLU A 191 14.69 0.16 8.15
C GLU A 191 13.23 0.61 8.30
N LEU A 192 12.30 -0.30 8.61
CA LEU A 192 10.87 0.01 8.69
C LEU A 192 10.60 1.00 9.82
N LYS A 193 10.01 2.15 9.50
CA LYS A 193 9.69 3.24 10.45
C LYS A 193 8.20 3.38 10.69
N SER A 194 7.39 3.11 9.67
CA SER A 194 5.93 3.19 9.74
C SER A 194 5.30 1.95 9.15
N LEU A 195 4.30 1.43 9.85
CA LEU A 195 3.58 0.23 9.46
C LEU A 195 2.08 0.44 9.61
N HIS A 196 1.31 0.10 8.59
CA HIS A 196 -0.14 0.04 8.67
C HIS A 196 -0.67 -1.27 8.08
N PHE A 197 -1.59 -1.89 8.80
CA PHE A 197 -2.37 -3.03 8.31
C PHE A 197 -3.73 -3.11 9.00
N ASP A 198 -4.66 -3.86 8.41
CA ASP A 198 -6.00 -4.05 8.97
C ASP A 198 -5.94 -4.69 10.39
N PRO A 199 -6.61 -4.12 11.41
CA PRO A 199 -6.61 -4.63 12.78
C PRO A 199 -6.95 -6.10 12.94
N ASN A 200 -7.74 -6.68 12.02
CA ASN A 200 -8.21 -8.05 12.09
C ASN A 200 -7.32 -9.04 11.32
N LEU A 201 -6.21 -8.59 10.71
CA LEU A 201 -5.35 -9.47 9.93
C LEU A 201 -4.59 -10.47 10.80
N PHE A 202 -3.93 -9.98 11.86
CA PHE A 202 -3.10 -10.77 12.78
C PHE A 202 -3.74 -10.92 14.15
N THR A 203 -3.37 -11.95 14.91
CA THR A 203 -3.87 -12.11 16.28
C THR A 203 -3.27 -11.06 17.23
N THR A 204 -3.94 -10.79 18.36
CA THR A 204 -3.42 -9.87 19.39
C THR A 204 -2.03 -10.31 19.89
N GLU A 205 -1.77 -11.62 19.98
CA GLU A 205 -0.48 -12.16 20.41
C GLU A 205 0.64 -11.89 19.39
N GLN A 206 0.36 -12.04 18.10
CA GLN A 206 1.29 -11.69 17.01
C GLN A 206 1.62 -10.19 17.01
N ILE A 207 0.60 -9.35 17.18
CA ILE A 207 0.75 -7.89 17.23
C ILE A 207 1.58 -7.48 18.46
N ALA A 208 1.28 -8.02 19.64
CA ALA A 208 2.02 -7.74 20.87
C ALA A 208 3.49 -8.20 20.78
N TRP A 209 3.74 -9.36 20.17
CA TRP A 209 5.10 -9.84 19.91
C TRP A 209 5.86 -8.88 19.00
N LEU A 210 5.28 -8.45 17.88
CA LEU A 210 5.96 -7.50 16.98
C LEU A 210 6.19 -6.14 17.66
N ARG A 211 5.21 -5.65 18.44
CA ARG A 211 5.38 -4.40 19.21
C ARG A 211 6.51 -4.50 20.24
N ALA A 212 6.69 -5.66 20.86
CA ALA A 212 7.79 -5.92 21.78
C ALA A 212 9.16 -5.98 21.06
N ALA A 213 9.20 -6.63 19.89
CA ALA A 213 10.41 -6.79 19.09
C ALA A 213 10.85 -5.50 18.37
N ARG A 214 9.89 -4.67 17.94
CA ARG A 214 10.09 -3.43 17.19
C ARG A 214 9.35 -2.25 17.82
N PRO A 215 9.75 -1.82 19.04
CA PRO A 215 9.12 -0.68 19.72
C PRO A 215 9.37 0.66 19.00
N ASP A 216 10.33 0.69 18.07
CA ASP A 216 10.71 1.84 17.25
C ASP A 216 9.73 2.12 16.10
N ILE A 217 8.95 1.12 15.65
CA ILE A 217 7.99 1.31 14.55
C ILE A 217 6.80 2.15 15.03
N LYS A 218 6.49 3.22 14.29
CA LYS A 218 5.26 3.99 14.45
C LYS A 218 4.10 3.27 13.77
N SER A 219 3.13 2.80 14.55
CA SER A 219 1.97 2.10 13.98
C SER A 219 0.79 2.06 14.95
N SER A 220 -0.37 2.55 14.51
CA SER A 220 -1.62 2.34 15.23
C SER A 220 -2.12 0.89 15.16
N SER A 221 -1.61 0.09 14.22
CA SER A 221 -1.90 -1.35 14.11
C SER A 221 -1.11 -2.18 15.11
N LEU A 222 -0.05 -1.61 15.71
CA LEU A 222 0.76 -2.24 16.78
C LEU A 222 0.36 -1.78 18.19
N GLU A 223 -0.72 -1.02 18.32
CA GLU A 223 -1.30 -0.62 19.60
C GLU A 223 -2.39 -1.62 20.05
N PRO A 224 -2.86 -1.60 21.31
CA PRO A 224 -3.98 -2.46 21.74
C PRO A 224 -5.29 -2.18 20.99
N PHE A 225 -5.49 -0.95 20.53
CA PHE A 225 -6.67 -0.52 19.78
C PHE A 225 -6.34 0.70 18.90
N ARG A 226 -7.21 0.98 17.93
CA ARG A 226 -7.19 2.22 17.15
C ARG A 226 -8.48 3.01 17.35
N LYS A 227 -8.37 4.34 17.41
CA LYS A 227 -9.52 5.23 17.26
C LYS A 227 -9.93 5.35 15.79
N LEU A 228 -11.23 5.35 15.54
CA LEU A 228 -11.79 5.55 14.22
C LEU A 228 -11.85 7.04 13.91
N LYS A 229 -11.39 7.43 12.72
CA LYS A 229 -11.58 8.79 12.22
C LYS A 229 -13.06 9.10 12.01
N ASN A 230 -13.81 8.10 11.55
CA ASN A 230 -15.25 8.16 11.31
C ASN A 230 -15.93 7.09 12.19
N PRO A 231 -16.47 7.45 13.36
CA PRO A 231 -17.17 6.52 14.23
C PRO A 231 -18.39 5.87 13.55
N ILE A 232 -18.72 4.65 13.92
CA ILE A 232 -19.85 3.89 13.37
C ILE A 232 -21.04 4.04 14.32
N VAL A 233 -22.13 4.62 13.85
CA VAL A 233 -23.38 4.73 14.62
C VAL A 233 -24.17 3.43 14.47
N GLN A 234 -24.39 2.74 15.58
CA GLN A 234 -25.32 1.62 15.72
C GLN A 234 -26.60 2.08 16.42
N ASN A 235 -27.76 1.65 15.91
CA ASN A 235 -29.07 1.80 16.53
C ASN A 235 -29.37 3.18 17.15
N LYS A 236 -29.43 4.20 16.29
CA LYS A 236 -29.81 5.60 16.57
C LYS A 236 -28.93 6.38 17.58
N GLU A 237 -28.19 5.75 18.50
CA GLU A 237 -27.40 6.46 19.52
C GLU A 237 -26.10 5.76 19.98
N TYR A 238 -25.87 4.48 19.69
CA TYR A 238 -24.67 3.78 20.18
C TYR A 238 -23.50 3.92 19.20
N ILE A 239 -22.47 4.66 19.60
CA ILE A 239 -21.35 5.00 18.73
C ILE A 239 -20.17 4.05 18.98
N LEU A 240 -19.70 3.36 17.95
CA LEU A 240 -18.44 2.63 17.98
C LEU A 240 -17.34 3.56 17.45
N ASP A 241 -16.43 3.97 18.32
CA ASP A 241 -15.36 4.92 18.00
C ASP A 241 -13.97 4.29 18.06
N ILE A 242 -13.87 3.03 18.51
CA ILE A 242 -12.62 2.27 18.53
C ILE A 242 -12.74 0.88 17.93
N ILE A 243 -11.62 0.36 17.43
CA ILE A 243 -11.44 -1.05 17.06
C ILE A 243 -10.28 -1.62 17.88
N VAL A 244 -10.54 -2.70 18.60
CA VAL A 244 -9.47 -3.44 19.30
C VAL A 244 -8.64 -4.19 18.27
N ASN A 245 -7.31 -4.07 18.34
CA ASN A 245 -6.42 -4.72 17.39
C ASN A 245 -6.27 -6.21 17.71
N GLY A 246 -6.44 -7.03 16.69
CA GLY A 246 -6.39 -8.48 16.76
C GLY A 246 -7.52 -9.14 15.97
N LYS A 247 -7.20 -10.25 15.31
CA LYS A 247 -8.16 -11.06 14.57
C LYS A 247 -9.38 -11.45 15.42
N GLY A 248 -10.56 -11.05 14.96
CA GLY A 248 -11.83 -11.34 15.61
C GLY A 248 -12.12 -10.48 16.84
N LYS A 249 -11.38 -9.38 17.03
CA LYS A 249 -11.60 -8.46 18.15
C LYS A 249 -12.71 -7.44 17.82
N PRO A 250 -13.43 -6.97 18.84
CA PRO A 250 -14.61 -6.14 18.62
C PRO A 250 -14.25 -4.68 18.33
N SER A 251 -15.17 -4.00 17.66
CA SER A 251 -15.33 -2.56 17.80
C SER A 251 -16.05 -2.25 19.12
N LEU A 252 -15.71 -1.16 19.78
CA LEU A 252 -16.30 -0.77 21.07
C LEU A 252 -16.62 0.73 21.08
N ASN A 253 -17.45 1.14 22.05
CA ASN A 253 -17.57 2.54 22.46
C ASN A 253 -16.57 2.81 23.59
N SER A 254 -15.68 3.81 23.44
CA SER A 254 -14.61 4.07 24.41
C SER A 254 -15.10 4.44 25.81
N ASP A 255 -16.30 5.02 25.91
CA ASP A 255 -16.85 5.55 27.15
C ASP A 255 -17.74 4.52 27.85
N ILE A 256 -18.64 3.88 27.09
CA ILE A 256 -19.59 2.89 27.60
C ILE A 256 -18.87 1.56 27.90
N ASP A 257 -17.96 1.11 27.02
CA ASP A 257 -17.25 -0.16 27.18
C ASP A 257 -15.90 -0.03 27.89
N LYS A 258 -15.69 1.07 28.65
CA LYS A 258 -14.39 1.40 29.25
C LYS A 258 -13.74 0.24 30.00
N VAL A 259 -14.50 -0.48 30.85
CA VAL A 259 -14.00 -1.64 31.62
C VAL A 259 -13.52 -2.77 30.70
N LYS A 260 -14.26 -3.02 29.61
CA LYS A 260 -13.91 -4.05 28.63
C LYS A 260 -12.68 -3.64 27.82
N LEU A 261 -12.59 -2.36 27.46
CA LEU A 261 -11.41 -1.79 26.79
C LEU A 261 -10.16 -1.88 27.68
N GLU A 262 -10.25 -1.52 28.96
CA GLU A 262 -9.16 -1.62 29.93
C GLU A 262 -8.64 -3.06 30.08
N LYS A 263 -9.53 -4.06 30.02
CA LYS A 263 -9.14 -5.47 29.99
C LYS A 263 -8.32 -5.82 28.74
N TYR A 264 -8.68 -5.30 27.57
CA TYR A 264 -7.89 -5.52 26.35
C TYR A 264 -6.53 -4.84 26.41
N ILE A 265 -6.47 -3.61 26.92
CA ILE A 265 -5.22 -2.85 27.09
C ILE A 265 -4.28 -3.58 28.06
N SER A 266 -4.78 -4.00 29.23
CA SER A 266 -3.96 -4.71 30.23
C SER A 266 -3.45 -6.05 29.71
N THR A 267 -4.30 -6.81 29.02
CA THR A 267 -3.92 -8.09 28.38
C THR A 267 -2.84 -7.88 27.32
N PHE A 268 -3.00 -6.88 26.46
CA PHE A 268 -2.03 -6.57 25.42
C PHE A 268 -0.67 -6.17 26.02
N ASN A 269 -0.67 -5.27 27.02
CA ASN A 269 0.55 -4.82 27.67
C ASN A 269 1.26 -5.97 28.40
N ALA A 270 0.53 -6.88 29.06
CA ALA A 270 1.10 -8.06 29.67
C ALA A 270 1.79 -8.99 28.64
N LEU A 271 1.21 -9.12 27.43
CA LEU A 271 1.84 -9.85 26.33
C LEU A 271 3.11 -9.16 25.83
N VAL A 272 3.08 -7.83 25.64
CA VAL A 272 4.26 -7.05 25.24
C VAL A 272 5.40 -7.23 26.24
N GLU A 273 5.13 -7.11 27.55
CA GLU A 273 6.14 -7.31 28.60
C GLU A 273 6.68 -8.74 28.63
N LYS A 274 5.80 -9.74 28.48
CA LYS A 274 6.19 -11.16 28.36
C LYS A 274 7.18 -11.37 27.21
N TYR A 275 7.00 -10.70 26.08
CA TYR A 275 7.90 -10.84 24.94
C TYR A 275 9.18 -10.02 25.06
N ARG A 276 9.15 -8.84 25.69
CA ARG A 276 10.36 -8.05 26.01
C ARG A 276 11.30 -8.82 26.94
N GLY A 277 10.74 -9.50 27.94
CA GLY A 277 11.49 -10.31 28.91
C GLY A 277 12.21 -11.52 28.31
N LYS A 278 11.85 -11.94 27.08
CA LYS A 278 12.56 -12.97 26.33
C LYS A 278 13.65 -12.31 25.47
N LYS A 279 14.80 -11.98 26.07
CA LYS A 279 16.04 -11.82 25.29
C LYS A 279 16.24 -13.11 24.48
N ARG A 280 16.31 -12.97 23.16
CA ARG A 280 16.51 -14.08 22.20
C ARG A 280 17.70 -14.96 22.62
N SER A 281 17.41 -16.15 23.12
CA SER A 281 18.27 -17.31 22.97
C SER A 281 17.90 -17.95 21.63
N PHE A 282 18.64 -17.61 20.57
CA PHE A 282 18.75 -18.44 19.38
C PHE A 282 20.15 -19.04 19.38
#